data_AF-A0A4Q7ED28-F1
#
_entry.id   AF-A0A4Q7ED28-F1
#
_cell.length_a   1.000
_cell.length_b   1.000
_cell.length_c   1.000
_cell.angle_alpha   90.00
_cell.angle_beta   90.00
_cell.angle_gamma   90.00
#
_symmetry.space_group_name_H-M   'P 1'
#
loop_
_entity.id
_entity.type
_entity.pdbx_description
1 polymer ?
#
loop_
_entity_poly.entity_id
_entity_poly.type
_entity_poly.pdbx_seq_one_letter_code
_entity_poly.pdbx_strand_id
1 'polypeptide(L)'
;MKKLLLPCIIAATFSAQANEQQLPHTFQANTPAKAAEVNENFNYLLQAITTTQDDTQAQVNTLNGTLVQLTQDIEQQNQTLTSAGNTLTTHGTNINALQALTTAQSEQLTELQTRTANHTVYYGELASALGAQSSSLDALSNQLNSVQSSLTSANSQLNSVQGTVGNHSELLTVQGTSIANNANSITQLNTQLGDLNTQVATAANQVTINTGQISQLSLETATQRAVLTDIANTTTSHSSTLTALTTEQSALSAKQQKLDQDLGALDTSVMDLSNAVNSNTSAVASMQTSVNSVQGSVTQQESRLSELESERVKKYITPKDVHNHDAEFVYNYRPTTPGQQISLQGHTYRMYRLPIIDMETGQKYAVDIPMAEHSIYRSQRWSTSHQCSTFMYNPSVEVGAGALAVFSPERRDQREYWLSSDKFSTEYEGELLGPTVHIRIGEATCTTFYMPRTQDIEEGETTVQSDDYDLTDNIDWITKGDRQDEFPDLSELLHYIRVVAL
;
A
#
# COMPACT_ATOMS: atom_id res chain seq x y z
N MET A 1 -122.01 65.38 98.55
CA MET A 1 -122.99 66.46 98.77
C MET A 1 -124.40 65.89 98.55
N LYS A 2 -125.18 65.64 99.61
CA LYS A 2 -126.65 65.48 99.50
C LYS A 2 -127.28 66.83 99.88
N LYS A 3 -128.43 67.15 99.27
CA LYS A 3 -129.04 68.49 99.37
C LYS A 3 -129.55 68.76 100.78
N LEU A 4 -128.96 69.74 101.47
CA LEU A 4 -129.53 70.31 102.69
C LEU A 4 -130.60 71.33 102.26
N LEU A 5 -131.82 70.85 102.01
CA LEU A 5 -132.97 71.70 101.68
C LEU A 5 -133.66 72.12 102.97
N LEU A 6 -133.41 73.37 103.38
CA LEU A 6 -134.05 74.01 104.53
C LEU A 6 -135.09 75.05 104.07
N PRO A 7 -136.37 74.69 103.95
CA PRO A 7 -137.45 75.65 103.82
C PRO A 7 -137.96 76.06 105.22
N CYS A 8 -137.29 77.02 105.86
CA CYS A 8 -137.82 77.68 107.06
C CYS A 8 -139.00 78.60 106.69
N ILE A 9 -140.13 78.00 106.32
CA ILE A 9 -141.41 78.69 106.14
C ILE A 9 -142.12 78.70 107.50
N ILE A 10 -141.62 79.53 108.42
CA ILE A 10 -142.37 79.90 109.63
C ILE A 10 -143.47 80.86 109.17
N ALA A 11 -144.58 80.29 108.72
CA ALA A 11 -145.81 81.03 108.44
C ALA A 11 -146.44 81.46 109.77
N ALA A 12 -145.86 82.48 110.41
CA ALA A 12 -146.41 83.13 111.58
C ALA A 12 -147.66 83.93 111.17
N THR A 13 -148.79 83.23 111.04
CA THR A 13 -150.10 83.84 110.81
C THR A 13 -150.53 84.53 112.10
N PHE A 14 -150.09 85.78 112.28
CA PHE A 14 -150.55 86.68 113.34
C PHE A 14 -152.03 87.03 113.13
N SER A 15 -152.91 86.10 113.47
CA SER A 15 -154.33 86.38 113.70
C SER A 15 -154.47 87.12 115.02
N ALA A 16 -154.05 88.38 115.04
CA ALA A 16 -154.38 89.35 116.07
C ALA A 16 -155.88 89.66 115.97
N GLN A 17 -156.71 88.68 116.37
CA GLN A 17 -158.15 88.86 116.49
C GLN A 17 -158.42 89.79 117.67
N ALA A 18 -158.43 91.09 117.37
CA ALA A 18 -159.30 92.03 118.05
C ALA A 18 -160.76 91.63 117.76
N ASN A 19 -161.18 90.50 118.33
CA ASN A 19 -162.59 90.16 118.45
C ASN A 19 -163.23 91.34 119.19
N GLU A 20 -164.32 91.89 118.64
CA GLU A 20 -165.19 92.78 119.39
C GLU A 20 -165.71 92.00 120.60
N GLN A 21 -165.04 92.17 121.74
CA GLN A 21 -165.35 91.43 122.93
C GLN A 21 -166.71 91.90 123.43
N GLN A 22 -167.73 91.09 123.13
CA GLN A 22 -169.04 91.18 123.75
C GLN A 22 -168.85 91.01 125.25
N LEU A 23 -168.75 92.14 125.93
CA LEU A 23 -168.85 92.23 127.37
C LEU A 23 -170.12 91.46 127.79
N PRO A 24 -170.04 90.56 128.80
CA PRO A 24 -171.17 89.71 129.17
C PRO A 24 -172.45 90.49 129.50
N HIS A 25 -172.33 91.77 129.88
CA HIS A 25 -173.45 92.69 130.07
C HIS A 25 -173.33 93.97 129.24
N THR A 26 -174.45 94.44 128.70
CA THR A 26 -174.55 95.74 128.02
C THR A 26 -175.49 96.67 128.78
N PHE A 27 -175.04 97.89 129.09
CA PHE A 27 -175.80 98.83 129.92
C PHE A 27 -176.52 99.89 129.10
N GLN A 28 -177.84 99.96 129.22
CA GLN A 28 -178.63 101.04 128.63
C GLN A 28 -178.62 102.27 129.54
N ALA A 29 -178.32 103.43 128.96
CA ALA A 29 -178.20 104.70 129.68
C ALA A 29 -179.45 105.02 130.53
N ASN A 30 -179.23 105.64 131.70
CA ASN A 30 -180.23 105.96 132.72
C ASN A 30 -180.96 104.75 133.36
N THR A 31 -180.56 103.51 133.05
CA THR A 31 -181.00 102.31 133.77
C THR A 31 -179.98 101.95 134.86
N PRO A 32 -180.36 101.66 136.11
CA PRO A 32 -179.43 101.21 137.14
C PRO A 32 -178.83 99.83 136.81
N ALA A 33 -177.59 99.83 136.29
CA ALA A 33 -176.78 98.62 136.15
C ALA A 33 -176.49 97.99 137.52
N LYS A 34 -176.50 96.66 137.63
CA LYS A 34 -176.11 95.99 138.88
C LYS A 34 -174.59 96.00 138.99
N ALA A 35 -174.04 96.28 140.16
CA ALA A 35 -172.58 96.28 140.38
C ALA A 35 -171.92 94.92 140.05
N ALA A 36 -172.66 93.81 140.20
CA ALA A 36 -172.22 92.48 139.77
C ALA A 36 -171.96 92.39 138.25
N GLU A 37 -172.87 92.94 137.44
CA GLU A 37 -172.78 92.93 135.97
C GLU A 37 -171.58 93.77 135.50
N VAL A 38 -171.33 94.92 136.15
CA VAL A 38 -170.17 95.77 135.88
C VAL A 38 -168.87 95.06 136.26
N ASN A 39 -168.85 94.36 137.39
CA ASN A 39 -167.69 93.58 137.83
C ASN A 39 -167.44 92.36 136.92
N GLU A 40 -168.47 91.69 136.39
CA GLU A 40 -168.31 90.63 135.41
C GLU A 40 -167.69 91.16 134.10
N ASN A 41 -168.08 92.35 133.64
CA ASN A 41 -167.43 93.00 132.50
C ASN A 41 -165.95 93.33 132.76
N PHE A 42 -165.61 93.84 133.96
CA PHE A 42 -164.21 94.11 134.32
C PHE A 42 -163.39 92.82 134.49
N ASN A 43 -163.96 91.76 135.07
CA ASN A 43 -163.30 90.45 135.18
C ASN A 43 -163.06 89.84 133.80
N TYR A 44 -164.03 89.96 132.88
CA TYR A 44 -163.91 89.49 131.50
C TYR A 44 -162.81 90.24 130.73
N LEU A 45 -162.77 91.58 130.83
CA LEU A 45 -161.69 92.39 130.24
C LEU A 45 -160.32 92.09 130.87
N LEU A 46 -160.25 91.93 132.19
CA LEU A 46 -159.01 91.57 132.87
C LEU A 46 -158.49 90.22 132.38
N GLN A 47 -159.36 89.20 132.32
CA GLN A 47 -159.00 87.87 131.83
C GLN A 47 -158.60 87.88 130.36
N ALA A 48 -159.25 88.71 129.53
CA ALA A 48 -158.89 88.90 128.13
C ALA A 48 -157.51 89.57 127.95
N ILE A 49 -157.20 90.58 128.76
CA ILE A 49 -155.90 91.23 128.81
C ILE A 49 -154.83 90.23 129.27
N THR A 50 -155.12 89.41 130.29
CA THR A 50 -154.23 88.32 130.73
C THR A 50 -153.98 87.31 129.61
N THR A 51 -155.02 86.79 128.95
CA THR A 51 -154.84 85.87 127.82
C THR A 51 -154.04 86.51 126.67
N THR A 52 -154.31 87.77 126.33
CA THR A 52 -153.55 88.48 125.29
C THR A 52 -152.09 88.69 125.69
N GLN A 53 -151.82 88.95 126.97
CA GLN A 53 -150.47 89.06 127.52
C GLN A 53 -149.75 87.71 127.53
N ASP A 54 -150.43 86.63 127.91
CA ASP A 54 -149.89 85.27 127.93
C ASP A 54 -149.59 84.78 126.49
N ASP A 55 -150.49 85.02 125.53
CA ASP A 55 -150.28 84.74 124.11
C ASP A 55 -149.11 85.56 123.54
N THR A 56 -149.01 86.84 123.89
CA THR A 56 -147.88 87.70 123.49
C THR A 56 -146.57 87.21 124.11
N GLN A 57 -146.58 86.80 125.38
CA GLN A 57 -145.42 86.25 126.06
C GLN A 57 -145.03 84.88 125.49
N ALA A 58 -145.99 84.05 125.10
CA ALA A 58 -145.75 82.80 124.37
C ALA A 58 -145.09 83.07 123.01
N GLN A 59 -145.60 84.04 122.23
CA GLN A 59 -145.00 84.48 120.97
C GLN A 59 -143.58 85.03 121.16
N VAL A 60 -143.33 85.85 122.19
CA VAL A 60 -141.98 86.34 122.55
C VAL A 60 -141.06 85.18 122.93
N ASN A 61 -141.55 84.18 123.66
CA ASN A 61 -140.78 82.99 124.01
C ASN A 61 -140.46 82.15 122.77
N THR A 62 -141.40 81.98 121.83
CA THR A 62 -141.18 81.32 120.53
C THR A 62 -140.18 82.08 119.67
N LEU A 63 -140.25 83.42 119.62
CA LEU A 63 -139.32 84.26 118.88
C LEU A 63 -137.91 84.21 119.48
N ASN A 64 -137.77 84.26 120.81
CA ASN A 64 -136.48 84.06 121.48
C ASN A 64 -135.91 82.66 121.22
N GLY A 65 -136.73 81.60 121.28
CA GLY A 65 -136.29 80.24 120.92
C GLY A 65 -135.81 80.15 119.47
N THR A 66 -136.54 80.79 118.55
CA THR A 66 -136.18 80.87 117.12
C THR A 66 -134.89 81.66 116.90
N LEU A 67 -134.69 82.77 117.61
CA LEU A 67 -133.47 83.60 117.54
C LEU A 67 -132.25 82.86 118.10
N VAL A 68 -132.41 82.12 119.21
CA VAL A 68 -131.37 81.25 119.76
C VAL A 68 -131.02 80.15 118.77
N GLN A 69 -132.00 79.51 118.14
CA GLN A 69 -131.74 78.50 117.11
C GLN A 69 -131.01 79.09 115.90
N LEU A 70 -131.44 80.23 115.35
CA LEU A 70 -130.74 80.90 114.26
C LEU A 70 -129.29 81.27 114.63
N THR A 71 -129.07 81.70 115.88
CA THR A 71 -127.72 82.02 116.37
C THR A 71 -126.83 80.77 116.40
N GLN A 72 -127.36 79.64 116.89
CA GLN A 72 -126.65 78.35 116.87
C GLN A 72 -126.41 77.83 115.44
N ASP A 73 -127.39 77.98 114.54
CA ASP A 73 -127.26 77.58 113.14
C ASP A 73 -126.19 78.41 112.41
N ILE A 74 -126.13 79.72 112.66
CA ILE A 74 -125.10 80.62 112.11
C ILE A 74 -123.71 80.26 112.65
N GLU A 75 -123.59 80.03 113.97
CA GLU A 75 -122.34 79.61 114.60
C GLU A 75 -121.85 78.27 114.02
N GLN A 76 -122.74 77.29 113.88
CA GLN A 76 -122.45 75.98 113.28
C GLN A 76 -122.07 76.09 111.79
N GLN A 77 -122.71 76.98 111.03
CA GLN A 77 -122.36 77.28 109.64
C GLN A 77 -120.98 77.95 109.54
N ASN A 78 -120.64 78.88 110.43
CA ASN A 78 -119.37 79.60 110.43
C ASN A 78 -118.19 78.66 110.79
N GLN A 79 -118.39 77.75 111.75
CA GLN A 79 -117.45 76.67 112.05
C GLN A 79 -117.27 75.70 110.88
N THR A 80 -118.37 75.37 110.17
CA THR A 80 -118.34 74.53 108.96
C THR A 80 -117.59 75.22 107.83
N LEU A 81 -117.81 76.52 107.60
CA LEU A 81 -117.13 77.33 106.60
C LEU A 81 -115.63 77.46 106.91
N THR A 82 -115.27 77.66 108.18
CA THR A 82 -113.87 77.66 108.64
C THR A 82 -113.19 76.31 108.37
N SER A 83 -113.86 75.20 108.68
CA SER A 83 -113.36 73.85 108.39
C SER A 83 -113.21 73.61 106.89
N ALA A 84 -114.13 74.10 106.06
CA ALA A 84 -114.04 74.03 104.61
C ALA A 84 -112.90 74.90 104.04
N GLY A 85 -112.69 76.12 104.55
CA GLY A 85 -111.59 77.00 104.16
C GLY A 85 -110.21 76.41 104.51
N ASN A 86 -110.08 75.82 105.69
CA ASN A 86 -108.89 75.05 106.08
C ASN A 86 -108.66 73.86 105.15
N THR A 87 -109.72 73.11 104.81
CA THR A 87 -109.65 71.97 103.89
C THR A 87 -109.22 72.39 102.48
N LEU A 88 -109.78 73.49 101.95
CA LEU A 88 -109.41 74.06 100.66
C LEU A 88 -107.95 74.54 100.65
N THR A 89 -107.47 75.14 101.75
CA THR A 89 -106.07 75.56 101.90
C THR A 89 -105.13 74.35 101.85
N THR A 90 -105.44 73.28 102.58
CA THR A 90 -104.68 72.00 102.52
C THR A 90 -104.73 71.40 101.11
N HIS A 91 -105.88 71.42 100.44
CA HIS A 91 -105.99 70.93 99.06
C HIS A 91 -105.17 71.77 98.07
N GLY A 92 -105.14 73.09 98.21
CA GLY A 92 -104.28 73.98 97.40
C GLY A 92 -102.79 73.65 97.56
N THR A 93 -102.32 73.51 98.80
CA THR A 93 -100.94 73.08 99.08
C THR A 93 -100.62 71.71 98.48
N ASN A 94 -101.53 70.75 98.59
CA ASN A 94 -101.36 69.41 98.01
C ASN A 94 -101.34 69.44 96.47
N ILE A 95 -102.19 70.27 95.83
CA ILE A 95 -102.19 70.47 94.37
C ILE A 95 -100.85 71.05 93.90
N ASN A 96 -100.34 72.08 94.58
CA ASN A 96 -99.04 72.68 94.25
C ASN A 96 -97.89 71.66 94.39
N ALA A 97 -97.91 70.83 95.43
CA ALA A 97 -96.92 69.76 95.61
C ALA A 97 -97.02 68.68 94.52
N LEU A 98 -98.23 68.28 94.11
CA LEU A 98 -98.45 67.33 93.02
C LEU A 98 -98.03 67.91 91.66
N GLN A 99 -98.25 69.20 91.42
CA GLN A 99 -97.76 69.88 90.22
C GLN A 99 -96.22 69.88 90.16
N ALA A 100 -95.55 70.26 91.26
CA ALA A 100 -94.09 70.23 91.33
C ALA A 100 -93.51 68.82 91.10
N LEU A 101 -94.14 67.79 91.69
CA LEU A 101 -93.77 66.39 91.46
C LEU A 101 -93.98 65.96 90.00
N THR A 102 -95.08 66.38 89.37
CA THR A 102 -95.38 66.08 87.97
C THR A 102 -94.34 66.71 87.03
N THR A 103 -93.93 67.95 87.27
CA THR A 103 -92.86 68.62 86.51
C THR A 103 -91.54 67.85 86.62
N ALA A 104 -91.10 67.54 87.85
CA ALA A 104 -89.85 66.81 88.07
C ALA A 104 -89.86 65.40 87.43
N GLN A 105 -91.01 64.71 87.44
CA GLN A 105 -91.18 63.43 86.74
C GLN A 105 -91.13 63.56 85.21
N SER A 106 -91.65 64.65 84.66
CA SER A 106 -91.57 64.95 83.22
C SER A 106 -90.13 65.25 82.77
N GLU A 107 -89.37 65.98 83.59
CA GLU A 107 -87.94 66.24 83.37
C GLU A 107 -87.12 64.95 83.42
N GLN A 108 -87.31 64.11 84.44
CA GLN A 108 -86.67 62.80 84.56
C GLN A 108 -87.02 61.87 83.40
N LEU A 109 -88.27 61.85 82.94
CA LEU A 109 -88.69 61.08 81.76
C LEU A 109 -87.97 61.56 80.49
N THR A 110 -87.81 62.87 80.32
CA THR A 110 -87.10 63.48 79.18
C THR A 110 -85.61 63.14 79.20
N GLU A 111 -84.96 63.15 80.37
CA GLU A 111 -83.57 62.71 80.53
C GLU A 111 -83.42 61.21 80.21
N LEU A 112 -84.31 60.36 80.72
CA LEU A 112 -84.30 58.92 80.45
C LEU A 112 -84.55 58.59 78.98
N GLN A 113 -85.45 59.31 78.29
CA GLN A 113 -85.65 59.21 76.85
C GLN A 113 -84.39 59.61 76.07
N THR A 114 -83.77 60.73 76.44
CA THR A 114 -82.52 61.21 75.83
C THR A 114 -81.38 60.21 75.99
N ARG A 115 -81.20 59.67 77.21
CA ARG A 115 -80.19 58.63 77.47
C ARG A 115 -80.47 57.33 76.71
N THR A 116 -81.75 56.96 76.59
CA THR A 116 -82.17 55.79 75.79
C THR A 116 -81.81 55.97 74.32
N ALA A 117 -82.11 57.13 73.72
CA ALA A 117 -81.75 57.45 72.34
C ALA A 117 -80.22 57.42 72.12
N ASN A 118 -79.45 58.01 73.04
CA ASN A 118 -77.97 57.97 72.97
C ASN A 118 -77.43 56.53 73.07
N HIS A 119 -78.02 55.68 73.92
CA HIS A 119 -77.66 54.26 73.99
C HIS A 119 -78.03 53.52 72.69
N THR A 120 -79.17 53.83 72.06
CA THR A 120 -79.55 53.25 70.76
C THR A 120 -78.53 53.59 69.66
N VAL A 121 -78.04 54.83 69.61
CA VAL A 121 -76.97 55.24 68.68
C VAL A 121 -75.68 54.45 68.97
N TYR A 122 -75.22 54.44 70.23
CA TYR A 122 -74.00 53.74 70.63
C TYR A 122 -74.03 52.24 70.31
N TYR A 123 -75.17 51.55 70.53
CA TYR A 123 -75.30 50.15 70.15
C TYR A 123 -75.33 49.93 68.64
N GLY A 124 -75.85 50.88 67.86
CA GLY A 124 -75.78 50.86 66.39
C GLY A 124 -74.36 51.03 65.86
N GLU A 125 -73.58 51.93 66.46
CA GLU A 125 -72.15 52.12 66.16
C GLU A 125 -71.35 50.87 66.52
N LEU A 126 -71.57 50.28 67.70
CA LEU A 126 -70.90 49.06 68.16
C LEU A 126 -71.24 47.85 67.27
N ALA A 127 -72.50 47.70 66.86
CA ALA A 127 -72.90 46.65 65.92
C ALA A 127 -72.24 46.83 64.53
N SER A 128 -72.12 48.07 64.06
CA SER A 128 -71.45 48.40 62.80
C SER A 128 -69.94 48.09 62.86
N ALA A 129 -69.28 48.44 63.97
CA ALA A 129 -67.87 48.13 64.21
C ALA A 129 -67.62 46.61 64.28
N LEU A 130 -68.49 45.86 64.97
CA LEU A 130 -68.42 44.41 65.05
C LEU A 130 -68.61 43.75 63.66
N GLY A 131 -69.54 44.25 62.85
CA GLY A 131 -69.73 43.81 61.47
C GLY A 131 -68.47 44.01 60.61
N ALA A 132 -67.88 45.20 60.66
CA ALA A 132 -66.63 45.51 59.95
C ALA A 132 -65.45 44.63 60.43
N GLN A 133 -65.37 44.34 61.72
CA GLN A 133 -64.36 43.43 62.27
C GLN A 133 -64.57 41.98 61.82
N SER A 134 -65.82 41.50 61.75
CA SER A 134 -66.14 40.18 61.17
C SER A 134 -65.69 40.08 59.72
N SER A 135 -66.08 41.05 58.86
CA SER A 135 -65.66 41.07 57.45
C SER A 135 -64.14 41.14 57.28
N SER A 136 -63.42 41.77 58.22
CA SER A 136 -61.96 41.81 58.23
C SER A 136 -61.34 40.44 58.59
N LEU A 137 -61.95 39.69 59.52
CA LEU A 137 -61.55 38.33 59.86
C LEU A 137 -61.85 37.34 58.71
N ASP A 138 -62.99 37.49 58.05
CA ASP A 138 -63.35 36.69 56.87
C ASP A 138 -62.36 36.93 55.71
N ALA A 139 -61.98 38.18 55.46
CA ALA A 139 -60.97 38.53 54.46
C ALA A 139 -59.60 37.92 54.80
N LEU A 140 -59.16 38.01 56.07
CA LEU A 140 -57.89 37.45 56.53
C LEU A 140 -57.87 35.91 56.47
N SER A 141 -58.99 35.26 56.80
CA SER A 141 -59.16 33.80 56.68
C SER A 141 -59.02 33.35 55.22
N ASN A 142 -59.66 34.06 54.28
CA ASN A 142 -59.52 33.78 52.85
C ASN A 142 -58.08 34.00 52.33
N GLN A 143 -57.39 35.04 52.82
CA GLN A 143 -55.96 35.25 52.52
C GLN A 143 -55.10 34.09 53.04
N LEU A 144 -55.32 33.64 54.29
CA LEU A 144 -54.60 32.50 54.88
C LEU A 144 -54.80 31.21 54.06
N ASN A 145 -56.03 30.90 53.67
CA ASN A 145 -56.34 29.74 52.83
C ASN A 145 -55.65 29.80 51.45
N SER A 146 -55.55 30.99 50.85
CA SER A 146 -54.83 31.21 49.60
C SER A 146 -53.31 31.01 49.75
N VAL A 147 -52.72 31.54 50.83
CA VAL A 147 -51.30 31.36 51.16
C VAL A 147 -50.98 29.88 51.43
N GLN A 148 -51.84 29.16 52.17
CA GLN A 148 -51.64 27.74 52.48
C GLN A 148 -51.76 26.85 51.23
N SER A 149 -52.68 27.18 50.32
CA SER A 149 -52.81 26.54 49.01
C SER A 149 -51.54 26.75 48.17
N SER A 150 -51.07 27.99 48.10
CA SER A 150 -49.83 28.36 47.37
C SER A 150 -48.59 27.66 47.94
N LEU A 151 -48.49 27.55 49.26
CA LEU A 151 -47.40 26.84 49.94
C LEU A 151 -47.43 25.34 49.62
N THR A 152 -48.62 24.72 49.55
CA THR A 152 -48.77 23.32 49.16
C THR A 152 -48.31 23.11 47.72
N SER A 153 -48.72 23.98 46.79
CA SER A 153 -48.27 23.93 45.39
C SER A 153 -46.75 24.09 45.25
N ALA A 154 -46.16 25.06 45.96
CA ALA A 154 -44.71 25.28 45.95
C ALA A 154 -43.94 24.08 46.51
N ASN A 155 -44.44 23.45 47.57
CA ASN A 155 -43.82 22.25 48.14
C ASN A 155 -43.91 21.04 47.20
N SER A 156 -45.01 20.87 46.47
CA SER A 156 -45.13 19.85 45.42
C SER A 156 -44.15 20.09 44.26
N GLN A 157 -43.96 21.35 43.84
CA GLN A 157 -42.96 21.72 42.84
C GLN A 157 -41.53 21.44 43.33
N LEU A 158 -41.21 21.79 44.57
CA LEU A 158 -39.90 21.56 45.19
C LEU A 158 -39.56 20.06 45.24
N ASN A 159 -40.51 19.21 45.64
CA ASN A 159 -40.32 17.75 45.62
C ASN A 159 -40.06 17.20 44.21
N SER A 160 -40.75 17.74 43.19
CA SER A 160 -40.55 17.35 41.78
C SER A 160 -39.16 17.76 41.26
N VAL A 161 -38.70 18.96 41.62
CA VAL A 161 -37.34 19.44 41.31
C VAL A 161 -36.28 18.58 42.03
N GLN A 162 -36.48 18.24 43.30
CA GLN A 162 -35.58 17.36 44.05
C GLN A 162 -35.46 15.97 43.40
N GLY A 163 -36.58 15.36 43.00
CA GLY A 163 -36.55 14.09 42.26
C GLY A 163 -35.81 14.19 40.93
N THR A 164 -36.01 15.28 40.18
CA THR A 164 -35.30 15.55 38.92
C THR A 164 -33.79 15.69 39.14
N VAL A 165 -33.37 16.41 40.18
CA VAL A 165 -31.95 16.56 40.56
C VAL A 165 -31.35 15.23 41.01
N GLY A 166 -32.09 14.40 41.74
CA GLY A 166 -31.68 13.03 42.09
C GLY A 166 -31.39 12.18 40.85
N ASN A 167 -32.36 12.09 39.93
CA ASN A 167 -32.21 11.35 38.67
C ASN A 167 -31.01 11.84 37.83
N HIS A 168 -30.75 13.15 37.78
CA HIS A 168 -29.59 13.70 37.10
C HIS A 168 -28.26 13.36 37.81
N SER A 169 -28.24 13.31 39.15
CA SER A 169 -27.07 12.90 39.93
C SER A 169 -26.70 11.42 39.69
N GLU A 170 -27.71 10.54 39.63
CA GLU A 170 -27.52 9.13 39.26
C GLU A 170 -26.99 8.99 37.83
N LEU A 171 -27.58 9.71 36.86
CA LEU A 171 -27.13 9.71 35.47
C LEU A 171 -25.68 10.18 35.32
N LEU A 172 -25.28 11.26 36.01
CA LEU A 172 -23.90 11.75 36.03
C LEU A 172 -22.93 10.72 36.65
N THR A 173 -23.36 9.98 37.68
CA THR A 173 -22.57 8.91 38.30
C THR A 173 -22.34 7.75 37.33
N VAL A 174 -23.37 7.33 36.61
CA VAL A 174 -23.28 6.30 35.56
C VAL A 174 -22.36 6.75 34.43
N GLN A 175 -22.53 7.99 33.94
CA GLN A 175 -21.67 8.57 32.89
C GLN A 175 -20.20 8.64 33.33
N GLY A 176 -19.92 9.05 34.57
CA GLY A 176 -18.57 9.07 35.12
C GLY A 176 -17.91 7.68 35.13
N THR A 177 -18.67 6.64 35.50
CA THR A 177 -18.22 5.24 35.45
C THR A 177 -17.93 4.79 34.01
N SER A 178 -18.81 5.12 33.05
CA SER A 178 -18.58 4.82 31.63
C SER A 178 -17.33 5.52 31.06
N ILE A 179 -17.08 6.78 31.43
CA ILE A 179 -15.89 7.54 31.02
C ILE A 179 -14.61 6.90 31.58
N ALA A 180 -14.60 6.50 32.86
CA ALA A 180 -13.47 5.82 33.47
C ALA A 180 -13.15 4.47 32.78
N ASN A 181 -14.18 3.68 32.47
CA ASN A 181 -14.02 2.42 31.74
C ASN A 181 -13.44 2.64 30.34
N ASN A 182 -13.96 3.63 29.59
CA ASN A 182 -13.44 3.97 28.26
C ASN A 182 -11.98 4.45 28.31
N ALA A 183 -11.60 5.25 29.31
CA ALA A 183 -10.21 5.70 29.50
C ALA A 183 -9.25 4.52 29.77
N ASN A 184 -9.68 3.53 30.55
CA ASN A 184 -8.92 2.30 30.78
C ASN A 184 -8.75 1.49 29.47
N SER A 185 -9.82 1.33 28.67
CA SER A 185 -9.74 0.64 27.38
C SER A 185 -8.83 1.34 26.37
N ILE A 186 -8.89 2.68 26.29
CA ILE A 186 -7.98 3.49 25.46
C ILE A 186 -6.52 3.29 25.90
N THR A 187 -6.26 3.25 27.20
CA THR A 187 -4.92 3.01 27.75
C THR A 187 -4.39 1.63 27.34
N GLN A 188 -5.20 0.58 27.45
CA GLN A 188 -4.84 -0.77 27.03
C GLN A 188 -4.55 -0.88 25.53
N LEU A 189 -5.38 -0.26 24.68
CA LEU A 189 -5.18 -0.23 23.22
C LEU A 189 -3.88 0.52 22.84
N ASN A 190 -3.56 1.61 23.53
CA ASN A 190 -2.31 2.35 23.32
C ASN A 190 -1.07 1.52 23.70
N THR A 191 -1.12 0.73 24.78
CA THR A 191 -0.05 -0.22 25.12
C THR A 191 0.13 -1.27 24.02
N GLN A 192 -0.96 -1.92 23.59
CA GLN A 192 -0.94 -2.93 22.52
C GLN A 192 -0.38 -2.38 21.20
N LEU A 193 -0.69 -1.12 20.86
CA LEU A 193 -0.13 -0.43 19.69
C LEU A 193 1.39 -0.18 19.84
N GLY A 194 1.86 0.16 21.04
CA GLY A 194 3.29 0.29 21.35
C GLY A 194 4.05 -1.03 21.21
N ASP A 195 3.49 -2.12 21.72
CA ASP A 195 4.04 -3.48 21.60
C ASP A 195 4.11 -3.91 20.13
N LEU A 196 3.05 -3.65 19.35
CA LEU A 196 3.01 -3.99 17.92
C LEU A 196 4.02 -3.16 17.10
N ASN A 197 4.13 -1.86 17.36
CA ASN A 197 5.15 -1.01 16.72
C ASN A 197 6.58 -1.52 17.02
N THR A 198 6.82 -1.98 18.24
CA THR A 198 8.11 -2.56 18.64
C THR A 198 8.41 -3.88 17.90
N GLN A 199 7.40 -4.74 17.74
CA GLN A 199 7.51 -5.97 16.95
C GLN A 199 7.79 -5.68 15.47
N VAL A 200 7.10 -4.70 14.88
CA VAL A 200 7.32 -4.26 13.49
C VAL A 200 8.74 -3.71 13.29
N ALA A 201 9.24 -2.88 14.21
CA ALA A 201 10.61 -2.37 14.16
C ALA A 201 11.66 -3.50 14.26
N THR A 202 11.42 -4.49 15.14
CA THR A 202 12.27 -5.68 15.28
C THR A 202 12.28 -6.51 13.98
N ALA A 203 11.11 -6.73 13.37
CA ALA A 203 10.99 -7.46 12.11
C ALA A 203 11.68 -6.72 10.95
N ALA A 204 11.55 -5.40 10.85
CA ALA A 204 12.21 -4.58 9.82
C ALA A 204 13.75 -4.62 9.94
N ASN A 205 14.28 -4.58 11.17
CA ASN A 205 15.70 -4.77 11.43
C ASN A 205 16.16 -6.18 11.02
N GLN A 206 15.40 -7.23 11.33
CA GLN A 206 15.74 -8.60 10.95
C GLN A 206 15.71 -8.80 9.42
N VAL A 207 14.74 -8.22 8.71
CA VAL A 207 14.72 -8.21 7.23
C VAL A 207 15.98 -7.54 6.69
N THR A 208 16.37 -6.39 7.24
CA THR A 208 17.59 -5.66 6.83
C THR A 208 18.85 -6.52 7.00
N ILE A 209 18.99 -7.20 8.14
CA ILE A 209 20.09 -8.14 8.41
C ILE A 209 20.10 -9.29 7.40
N ASN A 210 18.95 -9.93 7.17
CA ASN A 210 18.81 -11.05 6.25
C ASN A 210 19.15 -10.63 4.81
N THR A 211 18.73 -9.45 4.36
CA THR A 211 19.08 -8.90 3.04
C THR A 211 20.59 -8.70 2.89
N GLY A 212 21.28 -8.22 3.94
CA GLY A 212 22.74 -8.11 3.95
C GLY A 212 23.43 -9.48 3.81
N GLN A 213 22.97 -10.47 4.58
CA GLN A 213 23.49 -11.85 4.51
C GLN A 213 23.28 -12.49 3.13
N ILE A 214 22.09 -12.32 2.52
CA ILE A 214 21.80 -12.79 1.16
C ILE A 214 22.72 -12.12 0.13
N SER A 215 22.99 -10.83 0.28
CA SER A 215 23.91 -10.10 -0.62
C SER A 215 25.35 -10.63 -0.51
N GLN A 216 25.81 -10.93 0.70
CA GLN A 216 27.13 -11.52 0.94
C GLN A 216 27.24 -12.93 0.34
N LEU A 217 26.25 -13.80 0.58
CA LEU A 217 26.21 -15.16 0.02
C LEU A 217 26.14 -15.15 -1.53
N SER A 218 25.45 -14.17 -2.12
CA SER A 218 25.40 -13.99 -3.58
C SER A 218 26.77 -13.61 -4.16
N LEU A 219 27.52 -12.71 -3.50
CA LEU A 219 28.88 -12.36 -3.90
C LEU A 219 29.86 -13.54 -3.75
N GLU A 220 29.74 -14.30 -2.67
CA GLU A 220 30.57 -15.49 -2.45
C GLU A 220 30.25 -16.58 -3.48
N THR A 221 28.97 -16.81 -3.81
CA THR A 221 28.55 -17.72 -4.88
C THR A 221 29.11 -17.29 -6.24
N ALA A 222 29.09 -16.00 -6.56
CA ALA A 222 29.68 -15.48 -7.81
C ALA A 222 31.21 -15.68 -7.84
N THR A 223 31.89 -15.50 -6.71
CA THR A 223 33.33 -15.71 -6.57
C THR A 223 33.70 -17.18 -6.76
N GLN A 224 32.99 -18.11 -6.10
CA GLN A 224 33.18 -19.55 -6.27
C GLN A 224 32.91 -19.99 -7.72
N ARG A 225 31.94 -19.38 -8.41
CA ARG A 225 31.64 -19.65 -9.82
C ARG A 225 32.78 -19.25 -10.75
N ALA A 226 33.43 -18.11 -10.51
CA ALA A 226 34.61 -17.70 -11.28
C ALA A 226 35.78 -18.68 -11.09
N VAL A 227 36.07 -19.07 -9.84
CA VAL A 227 37.11 -20.08 -9.54
C VAL A 227 36.84 -21.42 -10.24
N LEU A 228 35.58 -21.87 -10.30
CA LEU A 228 35.22 -23.08 -11.06
C LEU A 228 35.44 -22.92 -12.57
N THR A 229 35.21 -21.73 -13.14
CA THR A 229 35.53 -21.45 -14.55
C THR A 229 37.04 -21.49 -14.81
N ASP A 230 37.86 -20.90 -13.94
CA ASP A 230 39.32 -20.92 -14.09
C ASP A 230 39.91 -22.33 -13.93
N ILE A 231 39.36 -23.13 -13.02
CA ILE A 231 39.70 -24.55 -12.89
C ILE A 231 39.34 -25.31 -14.18
N ALA A 232 38.14 -25.12 -14.73
CA ALA A 232 37.72 -25.79 -15.97
C ALA A 232 38.59 -25.41 -17.18
N ASN A 233 38.96 -24.12 -17.30
CA ASN A 233 39.91 -23.64 -18.31
C ASN A 233 41.29 -24.30 -18.15
N THR A 234 41.78 -24.39 -16.91
CA THR A 234 43.06 -25.04 -16.57
C THR A 234 43.04 -26.53 -16.89
N THR A 235 41.96 -27.25 -16.53
CA THR A 235 41.76 -28.66 -16.88
C THR A 235 41.73 -28.89 -18.39
N THR A 236 41.08 -27.99 -19.14
CA THR A 236 41.05 -28.06 -20.61
C THR A 236 42.46 -27.89 -21.19
N SER A 237 43.21 -26.89 -20.73
CA SER A 237 44.61 -26.66 -21.13
C SER A 237 45.49 -27.87 -20.85
N HIS A 238 45.43 -28.43 -19.63
CA HIS A 238 46.16 -29.64 -19.25
C HIS A 238 45.78 -30.86 -20.11
N SER A 239 44.51 -31.00 -20.49
CA SER A 239 44.04 -32.09 -21.37
C SER A 239 44.61 -31.97 -22.79
N SER A 240 44.66 -30.75 -23.34
CA SER A 240 45.32 -30.49 -24.63
C SER A 240 46.83 -30.75 -24.56
N THR A 241 47.50 -30.35 -23.49
CA THR A 241 48.92 -30.64 -23.26
C THR A 241 49.19 -32.15 -23.16
N LEU A 242 48.36 -32.89 -22.41
CA LEU A 242 48.47 -34.34 -22.29
C LEU A 242 48.26 -35.05 -23.64
N THR A 243 47.32 -34.57 -24.46
CA THR A 243 47.10 -35.07 -25.82
C THR A 243 48.34 -34.87 -26.69
N ALA A 244 48.92 -33.66 -26.69
CA ALA A 244 50.14 -33.36 -27.45
C ALA A 244 51.33 -34.24 -27.03
N LEU A 245 51.57 -34.41 -25.71
CA LEU A 245 52.61 -35.29 -25.19
C LEU A 245 52.37 -36.77 -25.55
N THR A 246 51.11 -37.21 -25.60
CA THR A 246 50.75 -38.57 -26.03
C THR A 246 51.06 -38.78 -27.51
N THR A 247 50.79 -37.78 -28.36
CA THR A 247 51.18 -37.80 -29.78
C THR A 247 52.70 -37.79 -29.97
N GLU A 248 53.43 -36.98 -29.20
CA GLU A 248 54.90 -36.94 -29.22
C GLU A 248 55.50 -38.29 -28.79
N GLN A 249 55.02 -38.88 -27.69
CA GLN A 249 55.42 -40.21 -27.23
C GLN A 249 55.18 -41.28 -28.31
N SER A 250 54.05 -41.20 -29.03
CA SER A 250 53.71 -42.12 -30.11
C SER A 250 54.68 -41.98 -31.30
N ALA A 251 55.03 -40.75 -31.68
CA ALA A 251 56.00 -40.47 -32.74
C ALA A 251 57.43 -40.91 -32.36
N LEU A 252 57.84 -40.69 -31.11
CA LEU A 252 59.11 -41.17 -30.57
C LEU A 252 59.17 -42.71 -30.53
N SER A 253 58.07 -43.38 -30.19
CA SER A 253 57.97 -44.84 -30.22
C SER A 253 58.10 -45.40 -31.65
N ALA A 254 57.44 -44.79 -32.64
CA ALA A 254 57.61 -45.16 -34.05
C ALA A 254 59.05 -44.91 -34.55
N LYS A 255 59.69 -43.81 -34.12
CA LYS A 255 61.10 -43.52 -34.44
C LYS A 255 62.05 -44.55 -33.82
N GLN A 256 61.80 -45.00 -32.59
CA GLN A 256 62.56 -46.09 -31.96
C GLN A 256 62.39 -47.39 -32.76
N GLN A 257 61.16 -47.78 -33.09
CA GLN A 257 60.90 -48.99 -33.87
C GLN A 257 61.59 -48.98 -35.24
N LYS A 258 61.66 -47.81 -35.90
CA LYS A 258 62.42 -47.66 -37.15
C LYS A 258 63.93 -47.80 -36.93
N LEU A 259 64.47 -47.22 -35.86
CA LEU A 259 65.89 -47.38 -35.50
C LEU A 259 66.24 -48.85 -35.21
N ASP A 260 65.36 -49.58 -34.53
CA ASP A 260 65.53 -51.01 -34.24
C ASP A 260 65.51 -51.86 -35.52
N GLN A 261 64.66 -51.52 -36.50
CA GLN A 261 64.65 -52.14 -37.83
C GLN A 261 65.94 -51.86 -38.61
N ASP A 262 66.41 -50.62 -38.61
CA ASP A 262 67.62 -50.21 -39.32
C ASP A 262 68.88 -50.85 -38.71
N LEU A 263 68.91 -51.03 -37.39
CA LEU A 263 69.95 -51.82 -36.71
C LEU A 263 69.92 -53.30 -37.12
N GLY A 264 68.73 -53.92 -37.23
CA GLY A 264 68.61 -55.31 -37.70
C GLY A 264 69.01 -55.51 -39.17
N ALA A 265 68.71 -54.53 -40.03
CA ALA A 265 69.18 -54.52 -41.42
C ALA A 265 70.70 -54.33 -41.53
N LEU A 266 71.28 -53.49 -40.66
CA LEU A 266 72.73 -53.31 -40.55
C LEU A 266 73.43 -54.58 -40.05
N ASP A 267 72.91 -55.25 -39.02
CA ASP A 267 73.45 -56.51 -38.49
C ASP A 267 73.43 -57.62 -39.56
N THR A 268 72.34 -57.72 -40.32
CA THR A 268 72.24 -58.62 -41.49
C THR A 268 73.31 -58.28 -42.54
N SER A 269 73.50 -56.99 -42.85
CA SER A 269 74.52 -56.53 -43.81
C SER A 269 75.95 -56.82 -43.34
N VAL A 270 76.21 -56.72 -42.04
CA VAL A 270 77.51 -57.07 -41.41
C VAL A 270 77.73 -58.59 -41.45
N MET A 271 76.69 -59.39 -41.23
CA MET A 271 76.75 -60.84 -41.37
C MET A 271 77.06 -61.27 -42.82
N ASP A 272 76.39 -60.67 -43.81
CA ASP A 272 76.67 -60.95 -45.23
C ASP A 272 78.08 -60.50 -45.65
N LEU A 273 78.54 -59.36 -45.16
CA LEU A 273 79.92 -58.90 -45.39
C LEU A 273 80.94 -59.84 -44.72
N SER A 274 80.65 -60.36 -43.53
CA SER A 274 81.47 -61.37 -42.84
C SER A 274 81.51 -62.69 -43.63
N ASN A 275 80.37 -63.15 -44.16
CA ASN A 275 80.28 -64.32 -45.03
C ASN A 275 81.09 -64.12 -46.33
N ALA A 276 81.00 -62.93 -46.94
CA ALA A 276 81.79 -62.57 -48.12
C ALA A 276 83.30 -62.54 -47.82
N VAL A 277 83.72 -62.01 -46.67
CA VAL A 277 85.11 -62.04 -46.20
C VAL A 277 85.59 -63.46 -45.99
N ASN A 278 84.81 -64.33 -45.32
CA ASN A 278 85.17 -65.75 -45.13
C ASN A 278 85.28 -66.52 -46.46
N SER A 279 84.40 -66.22 -47.42
CA SER A 279 84.44 -66.79 -48.77
C SER A 279 85.68 -66.31 -49.54
N ASN A 280 85.99 -65.02 -49.49
CA ASN A 280 87.20 -64.44 -50.08
C ASN A 280 88.48 -64.97 -49.42
N THR A 281 88.51 -65.15 -48.10
CA THR A 281 89.63 -65.80 -47.39
C THR A 281 89.83 -67.25 -47.86
N SER A 282 88.74 -67.98 -48.08
CA SER A 282 88.76 -69.35 -48.62
C SER A 282 89.24 -69.38 -50.07
N ALA A 283 88.80 -68.42 -50.90
CA ALA A 283 89.26 -68.24 -52.28
C ALA A 283 90.76 -67.88 -52.33
N VAL A 284 91.25 -66.99 -51.46
CA VAL A 284 92.67 -66.65 -51.33
C VAL A 284 93.50 -67.85 -50.84
N ALA A 285 92.99 -68.67 -49.91
CA ALA A 285 93.66 -69.91 -49.50
C ALA A 285 93.71 -70.94 -50.65
N SER A 286 92.65 -71.03 -51.45
CA SER A 286 92.62 -71.85 -52.68
C SER A 286 93.62 -71.33 -53.71
N MET A 287 93.62 -70.03 -54.00
CA MET A 287 94.61 -69.37 -54.86
C MET A 287 96.03 -69.57 -54.37
N GLN A 288 96.30 -69.47 -53.06
CA GLN A 288 97.62 -69.75 -52.49
C GLN A 288 98.01 -71.22 -52.69
N THR A 289 97.05 -72.15 -52.60
CA THR A 289 97.27 -73.57 -52.90
C THR A 289 97.59 -73.78 -54.38
N SER A 290 96.86 -73.12 -55.28
CA SER A 290 97.14 -73.11 -56.72
C SER A 290 98.50 -72.47 -57.04
N VAL A 291 98.86 -71.36 -56.40
CA VAL A 291 100.16 -70.70 -56.53
C VAL A 291 101.28 -71.59 -56.01
N ASN A 292 101.09 -72.28 -54.88
CA ASN A 292 102.07 -73.26 -54.38
C ASN A 292 102.20 -74.46 -55.35
N SER A 293 101.11 -74.91 -55.97
CA SER A 293 101.12 -75.98 -56.97
C SER A 293 101.77 -75.55 -58.30
N VAL A 294 101.52 -74.31 -58.74
CA VAL A 294 102.19 -73.69 -59.89
C VAL A 294 103.67 -73.46 -59.57
N GLN A 295 104.03 -72.99 -58.38
CA GLN A 295 105.42 -72.83 -57.95
C GLN A 295 106.16 -74.18 -57.91
N GLY A 296 105.52 -75.23 -57.39
CA GLY A 296 106.06 -76.60 -57.45
C GLY A 296 106.19 -77.11 -58.89
N SER A 297 105.24 -76.78 -59.77
CA SER A 297 105.29 -77.10 -61.20
C SER A 297 106.37 -76.30 -61.93
N VAL A 298 106.61 -75.04 -61.54
CA VAL A 298 107.68 -74.17 -62.03
C VAL A 298 109.01 -74.73 -61.58
N THR A 299 109.22 -75.06 -60.30
CA THR A 299 110.47 -75.69 -59.84
C THR A 299 110.72 -77.06 -60.46
N GLN A 300 109.66 -77.84 -60.76
CA GLN A 300 109.77 -79.05 -61.57
C GLN A 300 110.11 -78.76 -63.04
N GLN A 301 109.58 -77.67 -63.61
CA GLN A 301 109.91 -77.22 -64.96
C GLN A 301 111.32 -76.61 -65.05
N GLU A 302 111.79 -75.87 -64.04
CA GLU A 302 113.17 -75.33 -63.91
C GLU A 302 114.18 -76.48 -63.76
N SER A 303 113.81 -77.54 -63.03
CA SER A 303 114.60 -78.78 -62.96
C SER A 303 114.71 -79.44 -64.35
N ARG A 304 113.58 -79.57 -65.06
CA ARG A 304 113.56 -80.07 -66.44
C ARG A 304 114.22 -79.11 -67.44
N LEU A 305 114.24 -77.80 -67.17
CA LEU A 305 114.89 -76.80 -67.99
C LEU A 305 116.41 -76.91 -67.82
N SER A 306 116.88 -77.16 -66.59
CA SER A 306 118.29 -77.46 -66.31
C SER A 306 118.76 -78.75 -67.01
N GLU A 307 117.89 -79.74 -67.20
CA GLU A 307 118.17 -80.89 -68.07
C GLU A 307 118.19 -80.49 -69.56
N LEU A 308 117.17 -79.76 -70.04
CA LEU A 308 116.97 -79.42 -71.46
C LEU A 308 117.96 -78.36 -71.99
N GLU A 309 118.46 -77.46 -71.16
CA GLU A 309 119.46 -76.45 -71.56
C GLU A 309 120.84 -77.05 -71.88
N SER A 310 121.04 -78.35 -71.63
CA SER A 310 122.18 -79.10 -72.14
C SER A 310 122.13 -79.37 -73.66
N GLU A 311 120.96 -79.28 -74.33
CA GLU A 311 120.80 -79.68 -75.73
C GLU A 311 120.14 -78.62 -76.67
N ARG A 312 120.98 -77.72 -77.20
CA ARG A 312 120.95 -77.13 -78.57
C ARG A 312 119.76 -76.26 -79.09
N VAL A 313 120.10 -74.98 -79.34
CA VAL A 313 120.03 -74.28 -80.66
C VAL A 313 118.68 -73.83 -81.30
N LYS A 314 118.45 -72.49 -81.25
CA LYS A 314 117.89 -71.55 -82.28
C LYS A 314 116.39 -71.54 -82.73
N LYS A 315 115.90 -70.27 -82.84
CA LYS A 315 115.00 -69.63 -83.87
C LYS A 315 113.46 -69.47 -83.65
N TYR A 316 113.09 -68.22 -83.30
CA TYR A 316 112.19 -67.28 -84.04
C TYR A 316 110.63 -67.16 -83.83
N ILE A 317 110.22 -65.86 -83.86
CA ILE A 317 108.95 -65.22 -84.34
C ILE A 317 107.89 -64.77 -83.31
N THR A 318 107.39 -63.53 -83.54
CA THR A 318 106.34 -62.78 -82.81
C THR A 318 105.25 -62.27 -83.76
N PRO A 319 103.98 -62.27 -83.32
CA PRO A 319 103.03 -61.15 -83.57
C PRO A 319 102.03 -60.95 -82.39
N LYS A 320 101.08 -60.00 -82.38
CA LYS A 320 100.99 -58.58 -82.80
C LYS A 320 99.72 -57.97 -82.15
N ASP A 321 99.76 -56.68 -81.81
CA ASP A 321 98.68 -55.83 -81.26
C ASP A 321 97.52 -55.50 -82.25
N VAL A 322 96.31 -55.21 -81.72
CA VAL A 322 95.09 -54.77 -82.46
C VAL A 322 94.02 -54.02 -81.62
N HIS A 323 93.89 -52.71 -81.90
CA HIS A 323 92.67 -51.87 -82.00
C HIS A 323 92.09 -51.04 -80.82
N ASN A 324 91.63 -49.85 -81.24
CA ASN A 324 91.00 -48.71 -80.54
C ASN A 324 90.13 -47.96 -81.58
N HIS A 325 88.98 -47.35 -81.22
CA HIS A 325 88.23 -46.42 -82.10
C HIS A 325 87.26 -45.48 -81.34
N ASP A 326 87.26 -44.20 -81.72
CA ASP A 326 86.31 -43.14 -81.34
C ASP A 326 85.33 -42.81 -82.51
N ALA A 327 84.22 -42.10 -82.24
CA ALA A 327 83.28 -41.60 -83.26
C ALA A 327 82.47 -40.34 -82.81
N GLU A 328 81.90 -39.60 -83.76
CA GLU A 328 81.23 -38.28 -83.61
C GLU A 328 79.88 -38.26 -84.39
N PHE A 329 78.93 -37.37 -84.06
CA PHE A 329 77.51 -37.45 -84.49
C PHE A 329 76.96 -36.18 -85.20
N VAL A 330 75.99 -36.31 -86.13
CA VAL A 330 75.40 -35.21 -86.94
C VAL A 330 73.91 -35.43 -87.25
N TYR A 331 73.08 -34.39 -87.09
CA TYR A 331 71.60 -34.40 -87.20
C TYR A 331 71.05 -34.02 -88.61
N ASN A 332 69.91 -34.60 -89.05
CA ASN A 332 69.18 -34.23 -90.28
C ASN A 332 67.63 -34.43 -90.20
N TYR A 333 66.84 -33.36 -90.36
CA TYR A 333 65.36 -33.36 -90.28
C TYR A 333 64.62 -34.03 -91.46
N ARG A 334 63.41 -34.57 -91.21
CA ARG A 334 62.48 -35.14 -92.20
C ARG A 334 61.02 -34.71 -91.93
N PRO A 335 60.25 -34.24 -92.94
CA PRO A 335 58.89 -33.76 -92.75
C PRO A 335 57.83 -34.87 -92.60
N THR A 336 56.81 -34.58 -91.79
CA THR A 336 55.71 -35.49 -91.38
C THR A 336 54.38 -34.72 -91.21
N THR A 337 53.27 -35.45 -91.05
CA THR A 337 51.95 -34.91 -90.67
C THR A 337 51.26 -35.76 -89.58
N PRO A 338 50.36 -35.21 -88.75
CA PRO A 338 49.57 -35.98 -87.78
C PRO A 338 48.79 -37.14 -88.43
N GLY A 339 48.55 -38.19 -87.66
CA GLY A 339 47.91 -39.44 -88.11
C GLY A 339 48.77 -40.30 -89.05
N GLN A 340 49.90 -39.79 -89.58
CA GLN A 340 50.77 -40.53 -90.50
C GLN A 340 51.46 -41.72 -89.81
N GLN A 341 51.41 -42.90 -90.44
CA GLN A 341 52.23 -44.05 -90.04
C GLN A 341 53.66 -43.96 -90.57
N ILE A 342 54.63 -44.34 -89.74
CA ILE A 342 56.06 -44.43 -90.03
C ILE A 342 56.54 -45.80 -89.52
N SER A 343 57.12 -46.62 -90.38
CA SER A 343 57.70 -47.91 -89.98
C SER A 343 59.21 -47.80 -89.83
N LEU A 344 59.73 -48.09 -88.63
CA LEU A 344 61.14 -48.06 -88.28
C LEU A 344 61.52 -49.37 -87.58
N GLN A 345 62.56 -50.05 -88.08
CA GLN A 345 63.12 -51.30 -87.53
C GLN A 345 62.09 -52.43 -87.24
N GLY A 346 60.97 -52.46 -87.96
CA GLY A 346 59.91 -53.46 -87.77
C GLY A 346 58.83 -53.07 -86.75
N HIS A 347 58.90 -51.87 -86.18
CA HIS A 347 57.82 -51.26 -85.40
C HIS A 347 57.12 -50.19 -86.23
N THR A 348 55.79 -50.13 -86.10
CA THR A 348 54.98 -49.06 -86.67
C THR A 348 54.78 -48.00 -85.60
N TYR A 349 55.00 -46.75 -86.00
CA TYR A 349 54.74 -45.56 -85.21
C TYR A 349 53.66 -44.75 -85.92
N ARG A 350 52.80 -44.05 -85.18
CA ARG A 350 51.87 -43.05 -85.71
C ARG A 350 52.25 -41.69 -85.17
N MET A 351 52.23 -40.67 -86.02
CA MET A 351 52.45 -39.29 -85.61
C MET A 351 51.22 -38.78 -84.85
N TYR A 352 51.38 -38.43 -83.58
CA TYR A 352 50.37 -37.70 -82.80
C TYR A 352 50.79 -36.24 -82.70
N ARG A 353 49.83 -35.32 -82.77
CA ARG A 353 50.08 -33.94 -82.38
C ARG A 353 49.65 -33.74 -80.95
N LEU A 354 50.62 -33.46 -80.09
CA LEU A 354 50.39 -33.07 -78.71
C LEU A 354 50.44 -31.55 -78.60
N PRO A 355 49.46 -30.88 -77.97
CA PRO A 355 49.66 -29.51 -77.54
C PRO A 355 50.68 -29.47 -76.40
N ILE A 356 51.55 -28.45 -76.44
CA ILE A 356 52.41 -28.06 -75.33
C ILE A 356 52.23 -26.56 -75.16
N ILE A 357 51.82 -26.12 -73.97
CA ILE A 357 51.98 -24.72 -73.59
C ILE A 357 53.43 -24.57 -73.11
N ASP A 358 54.15 -23.61 -73.67
CA ASP A 358 55.32 -23.10 -72.99
C ASP A 358 54.83 -22.39 -71.71
N MET A 359 54.94 -23.11 -70.58
CA MET A 359 54.56 -22.64 -69.24
C MET A 359 55.19 -21.28 -68.93
N GLU A 360 56.35 -21.03 -69.53
CA GLU A 360 57.15 -19.84 -69.42
C GLU A 360 57.15 -19.04 -70.75
N THR A 361 56.01 -18.94 -71.43
CA THR A 361 55.56 -17.73 -72.18
C THR A 361 54.03 -17.62 -72.25
N GLY A 362 53.31 -18.71 -72.01
CA GLY A 362 51.91 -18.86 -72.38
C GLY A 362 51.70 -19.04 -73.89
N GLN A 363 52.77 -19.11 -74.68
CA GLN A 363 52.69 -19.39 -76.10
C GLN A 363 52.42 -20.88 -76.30
N LYS A 364 51.49 -21.18 -77.19
CA LYS A 364 51.08 -22.55 -77.49
C LYS A 364 51.92 -23.11 -78.62
N TYR A 365 52.21 -24.39 -78.52
CA TYR A 365 52.91 -25.16 -79.53
C TYR A 365 52.16 -26.47 -79.78
N ALA A 366 52.18 -26.90 -81.03
CA ALA A 366 51.88 -28.26 -81.43
C ALA A 366 53.21 -28.99 -81.65
N VAL A 367 53.37 -30.17 -81.06
CA VAL A 367 54.53 -31.03 -81.30
C VAL A 367 54.06 -32.33 -81.92
N ASP A 368 54.44 -32.54 -83.18
CA ASP A 368 54.18 -33.79 -83.90
C ASP A 368 55.22 -34.83 -83.45
N ILE A 369 54.81 -35.90 -82.75
CA ILE A 369 55.69 -36.95 -82.17
C ILE A 369 55.32 -38.35 -82.70
N PRO A 370 56.29 -39.19 -83.13
CA PRO A 370 56.03 -40.59 -83.51
C PRO A 370 55.87 -41.48 -82.26
N MET A 371 54.65 -41.97 -81.99
CA MET A 371 54.38 -42.94 -80.92
C MET A 371 54.18 -44.35 -81.47
N ALA A 372 54.70 -45.37 -80.79
CA ALA A 372 54.59 -46.76 -81.23
C ALA A 372 53.14 -47.28 -81.18
N GLU A 373 52.68 -47.85 -82.29
CA GLU A 373 51.30 -48.30 -82.50
C GLU A 373 51.16 -49.79 -82.13
N HIS A 374 51.20 -50.09 -80.83
CA HIS A 374 51.06 -51.46 -80.30
C HIS A 374 49.78 -51.65 -79.48
N SER A 375 49.15 -52.82 -79.66
CA SER A 375 47.74 -53.06 -79.33
C SER A 375 47.45 -53.44 -77.86
N ILE A 376 47.82 -52.59 -76.90
CA ILE A 376 47.18 -52.53 -75.57
C ILE A 376 47.41 -51.15 -74.92
N TYR A 377 46.36 -50.32 -74.90
CA TYR A 377 46.38 -49.05 -74.17
C TYR A 377 46.43 -49.30 -72.66
N ARG A 378 47.59 -49.03 -72.05
CA ARG A 378 47.76 -48.87 -70.60
C ARG A 378 48.67 -47.68 -70.34
N SER A 379 48.05 -46.49 -70.35
CA SER A 379 48.58 -45.20 -69.90
C SER A 379 50.05 -44.92 -70.30
N GLN A 380 50.26 -44.18 -71.40
CA GLN A 380 51.53 -43.48 -71.54
C GLN A 380 51.48 -42.19 -70.73
N ARG A 381 52.52 -41.98 -69.91
CA ARG A 381 52.71 -40.84 -69.01
C ARG A 381 53.95 -40.10 -69.49
N TRP A 382 53.81 -38.80 -69.73
CA TRP A 382 54.96 -37.91 -69.96
C TRP A 382 54.86 -36.75 -68.99
N SER A 383 55.94 -36.46 -68.28
CA SER A 383 56.03 -35.27 -67.44
C SER A 383 56.99 -34.25 -68.06
N THR A 384 56.53 -33.00 -68.15
CA THR A 384 57.40 -31.84 -68.34
C THR A 384 57.70 -31.28 -66.96
N SER A 385 58.90 -31.55 -66.44
CA SER A 385 59.35 -31.07 -65.13
C SER A 385 60.20 -29.83 -65.29
N HIS A 386 59.79 -28.72 -64.66
CA HIS A 386 60.44 -27.42 -64.76
C HIS A 386 61.06 -27.04 -63.42
N GLN A 387 62.40 -27.06 -63.30
CA GLN A 387 63.10 -26.72 -62.05
C GLN A 387 63.66 -25.30 -62.10
N CYS A 388 62.89 -24.33 -61.59
CA CYS A 388 63.32 -22.94 -61.48
C CYS A 388 64.01 -22.69 -60.13
N SER A 389 65.33 -22.54 -60.16
CA SER A 389 66.17 -22.11 -59.02
C SER A 389 66.50 -20.60 -59.08
N THR A 390 65.59 -19.80 -59.65
CA THR A 390 65.83 -18.42 -60.10
C THR A 390 65.46 -17.32 -59.08
N PHE A 391 65.64 -17.55 -57.77
CA PHE A 391 65.50 -16.50 -56.76
C PHE A 391 66.43 -16.67 -55.53
N MET A 392 67.64 -16.09 -55.56
CA MET A 392 68.38 -15.81 -54.32
C MET A 392 67.82 -14.55 -53.64
N TYR A 393 67.05 -14.72 -52.57
CA TYR A 393 66.50 -13.60 -51.81
C TYR A 393 67.55 -13.02 -50.85
N ASN A 394 68.46 -12.21 -51.39
CA ASN A 394 69.46 -11.47 -50.62
C ASN A 394 68.86 -10.11 -50.20
N PRO A 395 68.36 -10.00 -48.96
CA PRO A 395 69.25 -9.64 -47.86
C PRO A 395 69.49 -10.80 -46.89
N SER A 396 70.76 -11.18 -46.75
CA SER A 396 71.22 -12.02 -45.64
C SER A 396 70.93 -11.35 -44.30
N VAL A 397 70.07 -11.95 -43.47
CA VAL A 397 69.76 -11.43 -42.14
C VAL A 397 70.85 -11.87 -41.17
N GLU A 398 71.43 -10.93 -40.40
CA GLU A 398 72.33 -11.30 -39.31
C GLU A 398 71.52 -11.96 -38.19
N VAL A 399 71.83 -13.23 -37.91
CA VAL A 399 71.21 -14.02 -36.84
C VAL A 399 72.07 -14.06 -35.57
N GLY A 400 72.95 -13.07 -35.44
CA GLY A 400 73.87 -12.85 -34.31
C GLY A 400 75.29 -13.35 -34.59
N ALA A 401 76.26 -12.74 -33.90
CA ALA A 401 77.68 -13.10 -33.91
C ALA A 401 78.32 -13.16 -35.32
N GLY A 402 77.83 -12.36 -36.27
CA GLY A 402 78.31 -12.40 -37.67
C GLY A 402 77.88 -13.62 -38.48
N ALA A 403 76.96 -14.45 -37.96
CA ALA A 403 76.33 -15.51 -38.72
C ALA A 403 75.19 -14.94 -39.59
N LEU A 404 75.09 -15.41 -40.83
CA LEU A 404 74.14 -14.93 -41.83
C LEU A 404 73.17 -16.06 -42.21
N ALA A 405 71.86 -15.78 -42.11
CA ALA A 405 70.82 -16.62 -42.69
C ALA A 405 70.57 -16.22 -44.15
N VAL A 406 70.72 -17.17 -45.06
CA VAL A 406 70.48 -17.01 -46.50
C VAL A 406 69.31 -17.91 -46.91
N PHE A 407 68.32 -17.33 -47.59
CA PHE A 407 67.11 -18.02 -48.01
C PHE A 407 67.14 -18.28 -49.52
N SER A 408 67.08 -19.55 -49.90
CA SER A 408 67.01 -20.01 -51.28
C SER A 408 65.70 -20.79 -51.48
N PRO A 409 64.60 -20.14 -51.90
CA PRO A 409 63.45 -20.85 -52.44
C PRO A 409 63.84 -21.58 -53.73
N GLU A 410 63.51 -22.86 -53.82
CA GLU A 410 63.51 -23.61 -55.07
C GLU A 410 62.04 -23.85 -55.48
N ARG A 411 61.76 -23.95 -56.77
CA ARG A 411 60.43 -24.36 -57.25
C ARG A 411 60.58 -25.39 -58.35
N ARG A 412 59.91 -26.53 -58.19
CA ARG A 412 59.68 -27.48 -59.26
C ARG A 412 58.21 -27.39 -59.66
N ASP A 413 57.96 -26.99 -60.88
CA ASP A 413 56.63 -27.04 -61.49
C ASP A 413 56.61 -28.23 -62.45
N GLN A 414 55.87 -29.29 -62.11
CA GLN A 414 55.74 -30.47 -62.95
C GLN A 414 54.33 -30.53 -63.53
N ARG A 415 54.23 -30.75 -64.85
CA ARG A 415 52.96 -31.01 -65.53
C ARG A 415 53.01 -32.36 -66.20
N GLU A 416 51.97 -33.15 -65.99
CA GLU A 416 51.88 -34.52 -66.46
C GLU A 416 50.75 -34.68 -67.46
N TYR A 417 51.06 -35.39 -68.53
CA TYR A 417 50.16 -35.69 -69.62
C TYR A 417 49.93 -37.20 -69.64
N TRP A 418 48.69 -37.61 -69.40
CA TRP A 418 48.25 -38.99 -69.37
C TRP A 418 47.36 -39.27 -70.59
N LEU A 419 47.81 -40.15 -71.48
CA LEU A 419 47.00 -40.59 -72.64
C LEU A 419 46.62 -42.07 -72.50
N SER A 420 45.31 -42.34 -72.57
CA SER A 420 44.74 -43.69 -72.68
C SER A 420 44.02 -43.88 -74.03
N SER A 421 43.24 -44.96 -74.15
CA SER A 421 42.39 -45.30 -75.30
C SER A 421 41.17 -44.36 -75.49
N ASP A 422 40.84 -43.59 -74.46
CA ASP A 422 39.47 -43.14 -74.18
C ASP A 422 39.44 -41.75 -73.48
N LYS A 423 40.56 -41.34 -72.89
CA LYS A 423 40.72 -40.00 -72.32
C LYS A 423 42.14 -39.46 -72.51
N PHE A 424 42.23 -38.14 -72.51
CA PHE A 424 43.44 -37.39 -72.24
C PHE A 424 43.18 -36.58 -70.96
N SER A 425 44.06 -36.72 -69.98
CA SER A 425 43.96 -36.01 -68.70
C SER A 425 45.30 -35.35 -68.37
N THR A 426 45.23 -34.11 -67.90
CA THR A 426 46.40 -33.31 -67.55
C THR A 426 46.39 -32.99 -66.07
N GLU A 427 47.51 -33.25 -65.41
CA GLU A 427 47.70 -33.08 -63.98
C GLU A 427 48.84 -32.09 -63.74
N TYR A 428 48.69 -31.21 -62.75
CA TYR A 428 49.70 -30.22 -62.43
C TYR A 428 50.14 -30.36 -60.96
N GLU A 429 51.40 -30.73 -60.80
CA GLU A 429 52.08 -30.98 -59.53
C GLU A 429 52.99 -29.78 -59.23
N GLY A 430 52.48 -28.85 -58.41
CA GLY A 430 53.21 -27.68 -57.96
C GLY A 430 54.09 -27.99 -56.74
N GLU A 431 55.28 -28.53 -56.94
CA GLU A 431 56.27 -28.70 -55.88
C GLU A 431 56.92 -27.36 -55.49
N LEU A 432 56.29 -26.67 -54.54
CA LEU A 432 56.97 -25.62 -53.77
C LEU A 432 57.97 -26.27 -52.81
N LEU A 433 59.21 -26.41 -53.30
CA LEU A 433 60.39 -26.82 -52.54
C LEU A 433 60.77 -25.71 -51.54
N GLY A 434 59.96 -25.63 -50.47
CA GLY A 434 59.90 -24.50 -49.56
C GLY A 434 61.24 -24.18 -48.86
N PRO A 435 61.42 -22.90 -48.49
CA PRO A 435 62.68 -22.18 -48.57
C PRO A 435 63.82 -22.91 -47.86
N THR A 436 64.85 -23.25 -48.64
CA THR A 436 66.09 -23.79 -48.13
C THR A 436 66.83 -22.70 -47.36
N VAL A 437 67.04 -22.91 -46.05
CA VAL A 437 67.73 -21.95 -45.18
C VAL A 437 69.15 -22.43 -44.93
N HIS A 438 70.12 -21.70 -45.48
CA HIS A 438 71.55 -21.90 -45.21
C HIS A 438 72.01 -20.95 -44.11
N ILE A 439 72.60 -21.51 -43.05
CA ILE A 439 73.29 -20.70 -42.03
C ILE A 439 74.77 -20.67 -42.39
N ARG A 440 75.28 -19.48 -42.71
CA ARG A 440 76.69 -19.26 -43.11
C ARG A 440 77.46 -18.50 -42.04
N ILE A 441 78.73 -18.86 -41.86
CA ILE A 441 79.69 -18.14 -41.02
C ILE A 441 80.94 -17.89 -41.88
N GLY A 442 81.13 -16.64 -42.30
CA GLY A 442 82.05 -16.33 -43.38
C GLY A 442 81.60 -17.00 -44.69
N GLU A 443 82.53 -17.62 -45.41
CA GLU A 443 82.22 -18.31 -46.67
C GLU A 443 81.59 -19.70 -46.48
N ALA A 444 81.77 -20.33 -45.32
CA ALA A 444 81.30 -21.69 -45.07
C ALA A 444 79.80 -21.74 -44.73
N THR A 445 79.07 -22.69 -45.33
CA THR A 445 77.71 -23.08 -44.89
C THR A 445 77.83 -24.12 -43.79
N CYS A 446 77.33 -23.81 -42.60
CA CYS A 446 77.45 -24.65 -41.40
C CYS A 446 76.28 -25.63 -41.24
N THR A 447 75.10 -25.29 -41.74
CA THR A 447 73.92 -26.18 -41.79
C THR A 447 72.92 -25.69 -42.83
N THR A 448 72.04 -26.59 -43.27
CA THR A 448 70.99 -26.37 -44.26
C THR A 448 69.68 -26.98 -43.73
N PHE A 449 68.60 -26.21 -43.75
CA PHE A 449 67.25 -26.67 -43.42
C PHE A 449 66.35 -26.64 -44.66
N TYR A 450 65.49 -27.64 -44.83
CA TYR A 450 64.63 -27.84 -46.00
C TYR A 450 63.18 -28.08 -45.56
N MET A 451 62.20 -27.43 -46.20
CA MET A 451 60.80 -27.38 -45.70
C MET A 451 59.77 -27.42 -46.85
N PRO A 452 59.56 -28.56 -47.52
CA PRO A 452 58.70 -28.65 -48.70
C PRO A 452 57.21 -28.49 -48.40
N ARG A 453 56.45 -28.02 -49.39
CA ARG A 453 54.99 -28.10 -49.47
C ARG A 453 54.58 -28.53 -50.88
N THR A 454 54.07 -29.75 -51.01
CA THR A 454 53.35 -30.18 -52.21
C THR A 454 51.94 -29.60 -52.20
N GLN A 455 51.39 -29.32 -53.38
CA GLN A 455 49.98 -29.04 -53.57
C GLN A 455 49.54 -29.56 -54.94
N ASP A 456 48.81 -30.67 -54.91
CA ASP A 456 48.35 -31.39 -56.09
C ASP A 456 47.05 -30.75 -56.61
N ILE A 457 46.96 -30.53 -57.92
CA ILE A 457 45.78 -29.91 -58.55
C ILE A 457 45.38 -30.74 -59.78
N GLU A 458 44.28 -31.49 -59.66
CA GLU A 458 43.59 -32.12 -60.79
C GLU A 458 42.97 -31.04 -61.66
N GLU A 459 43.49 -30.82 -62.88
CA GLU A 459 42.99 -29.78 -63.79
C GLU A 459 41.87 -30.26 -64.73
N GLY A 460 41.63 -31.58 -64.81
CA GLY A 460 40.46 -32.18 -65.45
C GLY A 460 40.76 -33.30 -66.46
N GLU A 461 39.69 -33.93 -66.95
CA GLU A 461 39.73 -34.97 -67.97
C GLU A 461 38.89 -34.57 -69.19
N THR A 462 39.38 -34.85 -70.40
CA THR A 462 38.60 -34.72 -71.65
C THR A 462 38.49 -36.07 -72.35
N THR A 463 37.31 -36.36 -72.92
CA THR A 463 37.01 -37.65 -73.56
C THR A 463 37.45 -37.62 -75.02
N VAL A 464 38.37 -38.51 -75.40
CA VAL A 464 38.98 -38.51 -76.75
C VAL A 464 38.34 -39.60 -77.61
N GLN A 465 38.02 -39.27 -78.87
CA GLN A 465 37.52 -40.25 -79.85
C GLN A 465 38.69 -41.11 -80.40
N SER A 466 38.44 -42.37 -80.75
CA SER A 466 39.51 -43.31 -81.15
C SER A 466 40.24 -42.97 -82.46
N ASP A 467 39.72 -41.99 -83.21
CA ASP A 467 40.22 -41.45 -84.47
C ASP A 467 40.67 -39.98 -84.38
N ASP A 468 40.72 -39.39 -83.17
CA ASP A 468 41.36 -38.10 -82.91
C ASP A 468 42.89 -38.27 -82.74
N TYR A 469 43.65 -37.47 -83.49
CA TYR A 469 45.12 -37.45 -83.51
C TYR A 469 45.71 -36.02 -83.43
N ASP A 470 44.87 -35.00 -83.18
CA ASP A 470 45.26 -33.59 -83.07
C ASP A 470 44.60 -32.97 -81.83
N LEU A 471 45.11 -33.33 -80.65
CA LEU A 471 44.51 -33.07 -79.33
C LEU A 471 44.53 -31.57 -78.92
N THR A 472 44.70 -30.65 -79.88
CA THR A 472 44.89 -29.21 -79.67
C THR A 472 43.59 -28.43 -79.58
N ASP A 473 42.47 -28.98 -80.06
CA ASP A 473 41.15 -28.34 -80.09
C ASP A 473 40.24 -28.72 -78.90
N ASN A 474 40.42 -29.91 -78.31
CA ASN A 474 39.57 -30.49 -77.27
C ASN A 474 39.90 -30.06 -75.81
N ILE A 475 40.57 -28.91 -75.62
CA ILE A 475 41.04 -28.38 -74.34
C ILE A 475 40.75 -26.86 -74.26
N ASP A 476 40.39 -26.34 -73.07
CA ASP A 476 40.22 -24.90 -72.83
C ASP A 476 41.52 -24.28 -72.26
N TRP A 477 41.89 -23.07 -72.70
CA TRP A 477 43.29 -22.60 -72.66
C TRP A 477 43.52 -21.28 -71.90
N ILE A 478 44.28 -21.34 -70.80
CA ILE A 478 44.72 -20.18 -69.97
C ILE A 478 46.28 -20.05 -70.01
N THR A 479 46.89 -18.86 -69.80
CA THR A 479 48.24 -18.49 -70.37
C THR A 479 49.25 -17.68 -69.47
N LYS A 480 50.59 -17.94 -69.59
CA LYS A 480 51.87 -17.18 -69.21
C LYS A 480 52.74 -17.72 -68.05
N GLY A 481 54.08 -17.49 -67.90
CA GLY A 481 55.17 -16.72 -68.62
C GLY A 481 56.41 -16.46 -67.67
N ASP A 482 57.71 -16.22 -68.02
CA ASP A 482 58.46 -16.01 -69.31
C ASP A 482 60.02 -16.42 -69.32
N ARG A 483 60.38 -17.70 -69.70
CA ARG A 483 61.61 -18.44 -70.23
C ARG A 483 63.02 -18.77 -69.54
N GLN A 484 63.41 -20.07 -69.72
CA GLN A 484 64.73 -20.74 -70.08
C GLN A 484 65.77 -21.17 -68.99
N ASP A 485 66.65 -22.21 -69.09
CA ASP A 485 67.31 -23.02 -70.17
C ASP A 485 67.48 -24.58 -69.86
N GLU A 486 68.05 -25.41 -70.78
CA GLU A 486 67.92 -26.91 -70.87
C GLU A 486 69.19 -27.82 -70.75
N PHE A 487 68.99 -29.16 -70.58
CA PHE A 487 69.72 -30.37 -71.09
C PHE A 487 69.13 -31.69 -70.47
N PRO A 488 69.32 -32.96 -70.94
CA PRO A 488 70.20 -33.54 -71.98
C PRO A 488 69.60 -34.58 -73.00
N ASP A 489 70.49 -35.15 -73.82
CA ASP A 489 70.44 -36.13 -74.95
C ASP A 489 69.43 -37.33 -74.98
N LEU A 490 68.75 -37.50 -76.15
CA LEU A 490 68.22 -38.76 -76.72
C LEU A 490 68.16 -38.69 -78.27
N SER A 491 69.21 -39.13 -78.97
CA SER A 491 69.61 -38.53 -80.27
C SER A 491 68.93 -39.02 -81.58
N GLU A 492 68.38 -40.24 -81.69
CA GLU A 492 67.91 -40.78 -83.00
C GLU A 492 66.42 -40.53 -83.36
N LEU A 493 65.54 -40.26 -82.38
CA LEU A 493 64.11 -40.03 -82.65
C LEU A 493 63.79 -38.59 -83.13
N LEU A 494 64.69 -37.63 -82.88
CA LEU A 494 64.53 -36.20 -83.16
C LEU A 494 64.39 -35.85 -84.65
N HIS A 495 64.70 -36.78 -85.57
CA HIS A 495 64.64 -36.54 -87.02
C HIS A 495 63.22 -36.37 -87.58
N TYR A 496 62.16 -36.76 -86.85
CA TYR A 496 60.76 -36.72 -87.29
C TYR A 496 59.86 -35.79 -86.48
N ILE A 497 60.40 -35.16 -85.44
CA ILE A 497 59.65 -34.31 -84.52
C ILE A 497 59.53 -32.90 -85.11
N ARG A 498 58.31 -32.34 -85.10
CA ARG A 498 58.05 -31.00 -85.61
C ARG A 498 57.33 -30.17 -84.55
N VAL A 499 57.99 -29.11 -84.09
CA VAL A 499 57.37 -28.06 -83.27
C VAL A 499 56.76 -26.99 -84.18
N VAL A 500 55.51 -26.62 -83.94
CA VAL A 500 54.77 -25.57 -84.67
C VAL A 500 54.14 -24.64 -83.63
N ALA A 501 54.34 -23.33 -83.73
CA ALA A 501 53.59 -22.38 -82.90
C ALA A 501 52.12 -22.34 -83.32
N LEU A 502 51.21 -22.32 -82.34
CA LEU A 502 49.75 -22.25 -82.50
C LEU A 502 49.22 -20.84 -82.22
#